data_AF-A0A838GMH9-F1
#
_entry.id   AF-A0A838GMH9-F1
#
_cell.length_a   1.000
_cell.length_b   1.000
_cell.length_c   1.000
_cell.angle_alpha   90.00
_cell.angle_beta   90.00
_cell.angle_gamma   90.00
#
_symmetry.space_group_name_H-M   'P 1'
#
loop_
_entity.id
_entity.type
_entity.pdbx_description
1 polymer ?
#
loop_
_entity_poly.entity_id
_entity_poly.type
_entity_poly.pdbx_seq_one_letter_code
_entity_poly.pdbx_strand_id
1 'polypeptide(L)' 'MARARRDQAAVDAALDHLRTAALAGTNVMEPTIAAVRSYATVGEVINVLRDVHGAWTPTAAF' A
#
# COMPACT_ATOMS: atom_id res chain seq x y z
N MET A 1 -24.61 14.53 2.61
CA MET A 1 -23.57 13.90 1.74
C MET A 1 -22.64 13.09 2.63
N ALA A 2 -23.12 11.95 3.14
CA ALA A 2 -22.39 11.12 4.10
C ALA A 2 -21.37 10.26 3.36
N ARG A 3 -20.10 10.29 3.80
CA ARG A 3 -19.04 9.36 3.38
C ARG A 3 -19.57 7.94 3.54
N ALA A 4 -19.98 7.33 2.44
CA ALA A 4 -20.56 6.00 2.46
C ALA A 4 -19.45 4.98 2.80
N ARG A 5 -19.48 4.51 4.05
CA ARG A 5 -18.99 3.20 4.54
C ARG A 5 -17.49 2.86 4.52
N ARG A 6 -16.58 3.78 4.16
CA ARG A 6 -15.13 3.59 4.42
C ARG A 6 -14.52 4.75 5.22
N ASP A 7 -13.78 4.43 6.27
CA ASP A 7 -12.98 5.40 7.02
C ASP A 7 -11.72 5.70 6.21
N GLN A 8 -11.80 6.75 5.39
CA GLN A 8 -10.69 7.14 4.54
C GLN A 8 -9.43 7.49 5.34
N ALA A 9 -9.57 8.10 6.52
CA ALA A 9 -8.42 8.49 7.32
C ALA A 9 -7.68 7.25 7.86
N ALA A 10 -8.42 6.22 8.25
CA ALA A 10 -7.85 4.95 8.68
C ALA A 10 -7.14 4.20 7.53
N VAL A 11 -7.65 4.30 6.31
CA VAL A 11 -6.98 3.76 5.11
C VAL A 11 -5.69 4.51 4.83
N ASP A 12 -5.74 5.84 4.80
CA ASP A 12 -4.59 6.68 4.48
C ASP A 12 -3.45 6.46 5.48
N ALA A 13 -3.76 6.38 6.79
CA ALA A 13 -2.78 6.10 7.83
C ALA A 13 -2.12 4.72 7.68
N ALA A 14 -2.91 3.69 7.33
CA ALA A 14 -2.38 2.34 7.11
C ALA A 14 -1.49 2.24 5.87
N LEU A 15 -1.85 2.95 4.80
CA LEU A 15 -1.04 3.02 3.58
C LEU A 15 0.26 3.79 3.80
N ASP A 16 0.26 4.84 4.62
CA ASP A 16 1.47 5.58 4.97
C ASP A 16 2.44 4.75 5.82
N HIS A 17 1.88 3.94 6.73
CA HIS A 17 2.67 2.97 7.48
C HIS A 17 3.29 1.89 6.57
N LEU A 18 2.53 1.41 5.57
CA LEU A 18 3.04 0.50 4.54
C LEU A 18 4.18 1.13 3.74
N ARG A 19 4.03 2.40 3.34
CA ARG A 19 5.08 3.15 2.62
C ARG A 19 6.34 3.24 3.46
N THR A 20 6.21 3.58 4.74
CA THR A 20 7.34 3.70 5.67
C THR A 20 8.06 2.37 5.86
N ALA A 21 7.33 1.26 6.02
CA ALA A 21 7.92 -0.06 6.14
C ALA A 21 8.64 -0.50 4.85
N ALA A 22 8.04 -0.24 3.70
CA ALA A 22 8.65 -0.52 2.40
C ALA A 22 9.93 0.29 2.18
N LEU A 23 9.95 1.58 2.56
CA LEU A 23 11.14 2.44 2.49
C LEU A 23 12.25 1.99 3.45
N ALA A 24 11.88 1.55 4.65
CA ALA A 24 12.82 1.06 5.65
C ALA A 24 13.35 -0.36 5.34
N GLY A 25 12.78 -1.05 4.34
CA GLY A 25 13.11 -2.44 4.03
C GLY A 25 12.68 -3.41 5.14
N THR A 26 11.72 -3.03 5.98
CA THR A 26 11.17 -3.86 7.05
C THR A 26 9.99 -4.69 6.55
N ASN A 27 9.40 -5.51 7.41
CA ASN A 27 8.34 -6.42 7.02
C ASN A 27 7.07 -5.66 6.59
N VAL A 28 6.71 -5.76 5.30
CA VAL A 28 5.53 -5.13 4.71
C VAL A 28 4.22 -5.89 4.95
N MET A 29 4.27 -7.11 5.49
CA MET A 29 3.07 -7.92 5.71
C MET A 29 2.16 -7.34 6.80
N GLU A 30 2.73 -6.92 7.93
CA GLU A 30 1.99 -6.29 9.03
C GLU A 30 1.21 -5.04 8.58
N PRO A 31 1.83 -4.03 7.93
CA PRO A 31 1.11 -2.86 7.45
C PRO A 31 0.13 -3.18 6.30
N THR A 32 0.40 -4.20 5.47
CA THR A 32 -0.55 -4.65 4.45
C THR A 32 -1.83 -5.21 5.08
N ILE A 33 -1.70 -6.02 6.14
CA ILE A 33 -2.85 -6.54 6.89
C ILE A 33 -3.65 -5.40 7.53
N ALA A 34 -2.96 -4.39 8.08
CA ALA A 34 -3.60 -3.20 8.63
C ALA A 34 -4.38 -2.42 7.55
N ALA A 35 -3.80 -2.23 6.36
CA ALA A 35 -4.46 -1.56 5.24
C ALA A 35 -5.73 -2.31 4.80
N VAL A 36 -5.64 -3.63 4.61
CA VAL A 36 -6.80 -4.46 4.24
C VAL A 36 -7.89 -4.43 5.33
N ARG A 37 -7.51 -4.42 6.62
CA ARG A 37 -8.45 -4.29 7.74
C ARG A 37 -9.18 -2.95 7.73
N SER A 38 -8.52 -1.88 7.29
CA SER A 38 -9.11 -0.56 7.09
C SER A 38 -9.99 -0.47 5.82
N TYR A 39 -10.19 -1.56 5.09
CA TYR A 39 -10.85 -1.61 3.78
C TYR A 39 -10.07 -0.89 2.66
N ALA A 40 -8.74 -0.87 2.74
CA ALA A 40 -7.91 -0.53 1.59
C ALA A 40 -8.06 -1.59 0.50
N THR A 41 -8.08 -1.13 -0.75
CA THR A 41 -8.12 -1.97 -1.93
C THR A 41 -6.73 -2.50 -2.26
N VAL A 42 -6.70 -3.62 -2.99
CA VAL A 42 -5.45 -4.19 -3.51
C VAL A 42 -4.70 -3.18 -4.40
N GLY A 43 -5.42 -2.36 -5.18
CA GLY A 43 -4.82 -1.33 -6.01
C GLY A 43 -4.10 -0.24 -5.21
N GLU A 44 -4.68 0.20 -4.10
CA GLU A 44 -4.06 1.20 -3.20
C GLU A 44 -2.76 0.65 -2.58
N VAL A 45 -2.77 -0.61 -2.13
CA VAL A 45 -1.59 -1.30 -1.58
C VAL A 45 -0.48 -1.45 -2.64
N ILE A 46 -0.84 -1.93 -3.85
CA ILE A 46 0.14 -2.10 -4.94
C ILE A 46 0.73 -0.76 -5.38
N ASN A 47 -0.08 0.31 -5.41
CA ASN A 47 0.42 1.64 -5.76
C ASN A 47 1.48 2.12 -4.76
N VAL A 48 1.25 1.93 -3.45
CA VAL A 48 2.26 2.27 -2.43
C VAL A 48 3.56 1.49 -2.63
N LEU A 49 3.47 0.18 -2.90
CA LEU A 49 4.65 -0.65 -3.12
C LEU A 49 5.38 -0.28 -4.42
N ARG A 50 4.63 0.10 -5.46
CA ARG A 50 5.19 0.58 -6.74
C ARG A 50 5.87 1.93 -6.60
N ASP A 51 5.34 2.84 -5.78
CA ASP A 51 5.96 4.14 -5.50
C ASP A 51 7.35 3.97 -4.86
N VAL A 52 7.50 2.96 -4.00
CA VAL A 52 8.74 2.71 -3.26
C VAL A 52 9.74 1.85 -4.05
N HIS A 53 9.29 0.73 -4.60
CA HIS A 53 10.17 -0.25 -5.27
C HIS A 53 10.26 -0.06 -6.78
N GLY A 54 9.43 0.81 -7.35
CA GLY A 54 9.26 0.91 -8.80
C GLY A 54 8.46 -0.26 -9.38
N ALA A 55 8.29 -0.24 -10.70
CA ALA A 55 7.77 -1.39 -11.44
C ALA A 55 8.93 -2.18 -12.04
N TRP A 56 8.96 -3.49 -11.79
CA TRP A 56 9.91 -4.35 -12.48
C TRP A 56 9.66 -4.30 -13.98
N THR A 57 10.70 -3.97 -14.75
CA THR A 57 10.65 -3.98 -16.21
C THR A 57 11.48 -5.16 -16.71
N PRO A 58 10.88 -6.12 -17.44
CA PRO A 58 11.64 -7.19 -18.05
C PRO A 58 12.67 -6.58 -19.00
N THR A 59 13.95 -6.87 -18.78
CA THR A 59 14.97 -6.60 -19.80
C THR A 59 14.81 -7.70 -20.85
N ALA A 60 14.29 -7.34 -22.02
CA ALA A 60 14.30 -8.21 -23.20
C ALA A 60 15.73 -8.30 -23.73
N ALA A 61 16.60 -8.97 -22.97
CA ALA A 61 17.88 -9.43 -23.47
C ALA A 61 17.63 -10.82 -24.08
N PHE A 62 17.53 -10.85 -25.41
CA PHE A 62 17.68 -12.05 -26.21
C PHE A 62 19.16 -12.23 -26.55
#